data_AF-A0A2M7NYE7-F1
#
_entry.id   AF-A0A2M7NYE7-F1
#
_cell.length_a   1.000
_cell.length_b   1.000
_cell.length_c   1.000
_cell.angle_alpha   90.00
_cell.angle_beta   90.00
_cell.angle_gamma   90.00
#
_symmetry.space_group_name_H-M   'P 1'
#
loop_
_entity.id
_entity.type
_entity.pdbx_description
1 polymer ?
#
loop_
_entity_poly.entity_id
_entity_poly.type
_entity_poly.pdbx_seq_one_letter_code
_entity_poly.pdbx_strand_id
1 'polypeptide(L)'
;LNRGRVRISFGFTSLEKLRRSENIRGLFDITPMDDILEAMLKKNKIPFKREFVVKRKNGRIFRLDFALKRGKKPIDVECDGYRWHSQKQQRVKDKLRNEELKRLGWRVLRISEEELLKRPESVLKKITKYRDRP
;
A
#
# COMPACT_ATOMS: atom_id res chain seq x y z
N LEU A 1 29.03 -13.99 -0.98
CA LEU A 1 28.44 -12.84 -1.69
C LEU A 1 27.02 -13.19 -2.16
N ASN A 2 26.02 -12.39 -1.78
CA ASN A 2 24.61 -12.57 -2.15
C ASN A 2 24.37 -12.20 -3.63
N ARG A 3 24.77 -13.10 -4.54
CA ARG A 3 24.69 -12.87 -5.99
C ARG A 3 23.25 -12.71 -6.51
N GLY A 4 22.26 -13.26 -5.79
CA GLY A 4 20.84 -13.20 -6.15
C GLY A 4 20.09 -11.96 -5.67
N ARG A 5 20.72 -11.02 -4.96
CA ARG A 5 20.07 -9.86 -4.32
C ARG A 5 18.91 -10.25 -3.39
N VAL A 6 18.98 -11.42 -2.75
CA VAL A 6 17.96 -11.88 -1.79
C VAL A 6 17.99 -10.99 -0.55
N ARG A 7 16.86 -10.39 -0.17
CA ARG A 7 16.80 -9.67 1.10
C ARG A 7 16.66 -10.68 2.23
N ILE A 8 17.62 -10.67 3.16
CA ILE A 8 17.55 -11.44 4.40
C ILE A 8 17.06 -10.47 5.48
N SER A 9 15.99 -10.86 6.18
CA SER A 9 15.44 -10.12 7.32
C SER A 9 15.47 -11.04 8.54
N PHE A 10 15.93 -10.52 9.67
CA PHE A 10 15.89 -11.22 10.95
C PHE A 10 14.74 -10.66 11.78
N GLY A 11 14.02 -11.53 12.48
CA GLY A 11 12.95 -11.15 13.39
C GLY A 11 12.77 -12.21 14.48
N PHE A 12 12.34 -11.77 15.65
CA PHE A 12 12.11 -12.64 16.81
C PHE A 12 10.63 -12.96 16.95
N THR A 13 10.31 -14.22 17.29
CA THR A 13 8.94 -14.72 17.51
C THR A 13 8.97 -15.93 18.45
N SER A 14 7.81 -16.40 18.92
CA SER A 14 7.73 -17.61 19.75
C SER A 14 7.60 -18.87 18.89
N LEU A 15 8.01 -20.02 19.43
CA LEU A 15 7.84 -21.31 18.76
C LEU A 15 6.37 -21.63 18.48
N GLU A 16 5.47 -21.25 19.39
CA GLU A 16 4.02 -21.40 19.21
C GLU A 16 3.51 -20.60 18.01
N LYS A 17 3.88 -19.31 17.89
CA LYS A 17 3.53 -18.48 16.74
C LYS A 17 4.11 -19.06 15.45
N LEU A 18 5.36 -19.50 15.47
CA LEU A 18 6.00 -20.15 14.32
C LEU A 18 5.22 -21.37 13.82
N ARG A 19 4.66 -22.18 14.72
CA ARG A 19 3.87 -23.37 14.37
C ARG A 19 2.46 -23.05 13.90
N ARG A 20 1.83 -21.99 14.44
CA ARG A 20 0.43 -21.64 14.13
C ARG A 20 0.28 -20.73 12.90
N SER A 21 1.28 -19.89 12.61
CA SER A 21 1.18 -18.91 11.52
C SER A 21 1.39 -19.58 10.16
N GLU A 22 0.43 -19.42 9.25
CA GLU A 22 0.52 -19.93 7.87
C GLU A 22 1.54 -19.17 7.01
N ASN A 23 1.86 -17.93 7.38
CA ASN A 23 2.76 -17.07 6.64
C ASN A 23 3.51 -16.09 7.56
N ILE A 24 4.52 -15.42 6.99
CA ILE A 24 5.39 -14.46 7.69
C ILE A 24 4.61 -13.28 8.30
N ARG A 25 3.44 -12.90 7.75
CA ARG A 25 2.63 -11.80 8.30
C ARG A 25 1.99 -12.21 9.62
N GLY A 26 1.41 -13.41 9.66
CA GLY A 26 0.87 -14.00 10.89
C GLY A 26 1.95 -14.18 11.96
N LEU A 27 3.20 -14.44 11.56
CA LEU A 27 4.32 -14.62 12.49
C LEU A 27 4.65 -13.34 13.29
N PHE A 28 4.41 -12.19 12.67
CA PHE A 28 4.72 -10.87 13.22
C PHE A 28 3.47 -10.06 13.61
N ASP A 29 2.30 -10.71 13.67
CA ASP A 29 0.99 -10.10 13.94
C ASP A 29 0.71 -8.90 13.03
N ILE A 30 1.14 -8.99 11.76
CA ILE A 30 0.91 -7.96 10.76
C ILE A 30 -0.49 -8.17 10.17
N THR A 31 -1.38 -7.21 10.39
CA THR A 31 -2.71 -7.19 9.78
C THR A 31 -2.58 -7.24 8.25
N PRO A 32 -3.30 -8.16 7.56
CA PRO A 32 -3.27 -8.28 6.10
C PRO A 32 -4.13 -7.18 5.46
N MET A 33 -3.75 -5.92 5.68
CA MET A 33 -4.44 -4.73 5.23
C MET A 33 -4.75 -4.74 3.73
N ASP A 34 -3.78 -5.18 2.93
CA ASP A 34 -3.94 -5.31 1.49
C ASP A 34 -5.08 -6.28 1.13
N ASP A 35 -5.18 -7.40 1.82
CA ASP A 35 -6.17 -8.44 1.51
C ASP A 35 -7.58 -7.97 1.91
N ILE A 36 -7.69 -7.21 3.00
CA ILE A 36 -8.94 -6.56 3.44
C ILE A 36 -9.38 -5.49 2.43
N LEU A 37 -8.45 -4.63 1.99
CA LEU A 37 -8.72 -3.62 0.99
C LEU A 37 -9.11 -4.26 -0.35
N GLU A 38 -8.40 -5.31 -0.77
CA GLU A 38 -8.71 -6.09 -1.95
C GLU A 38 -10.13 -6.67 -1.90
N ALA A 39 -10.49 -7.33 -0.80
CA ALA A 39 -11.82 -7.88 -0.61
C ALA A 39 -12.91 -6.79 -0.69
N MET A 40 -12.66 -5.63 -0.07
CA MET A 40 -13.57 -4.48 -0.13
C MET A 40 -13.74 -3.95 -1.56
N LEU A 41 -12.64 -3.77 -2.31
CA LEU A 41 -12.69 -3.29 -3.70
C LEU A 41 -13.41 -4.29 -4.62
N LYS A 42 -13.14 -5.60 -4.47
CA LYS A 42 -13.81 -6.67 -5.21
C LYS A 42 -15.31 -6.69 -4.91
N LYS A 43 -15.70 -6.67 -3.64
CA LYS A 43 -17.12 -6.65 -3.20
C LYS A 43 -17.88 -5.48 -3.84
N ASN A 44 -17.23 -4.33 -3.99
CA ASN A 44 -17.82 -3.12 -4.58
C ASN A 44 -17.58 -2.97 -6.08
N LYS A 45 -17.06 -4.01 -6.76
CA LYS A 45 -16.79 -4.04 -8.21
C LYS A 45 -15.91 -2.87 -8.69
N ILE A 46 -15.00 -2.40 -7.84
CA ILE A 46 -14.03 -1.36 -8.20
C ILE A 46 -12.82 -2.05 -8.84
N PRO A 47 -12.47 -1.75 -10.10
CA PRO A 47 -11.31 -2.36 -10.74
C PRO A 47 -10.00 -1.75 -10.24
N PHE A 48 -9.05 -2.62 -9.89
CA PHE A 48 -7.72 -2.24 -9.43
C PHE A 48 -6.65 -3.19 -10.02
N LYS A 49 -5.39 -2.80 -9.91
CA LYS A 49 -4.23 -3.67 -10.12
C LYS A 49 -3.30 -3.60 -8.91
N ARG A 50 -2.90 -4.75 -8.39
CA ARG A 50 -1.90 -4.84 -7.32
C ARG A 50 -0.49 -4.63 -7.86
N GLU A 51 0.39 -4.12 -7.00
CA GLU A 51 1.83 -3.98 -7.27
C GLU A 51 2.15 -3.32 -8.62
N PHE A 52 1.35 -2.33 -9.01
CA PHE A 52 1.45 -1.73 -10.33
C PHE A 52 2.74 -0.90 -10.46
N VAL A 53 3.49 -1.13 -11.53
CA VAL A 53 4.77 -0.47 -11.75
C VAL A 53 4.59 0.78 -12.62
N VAL A 54 5.05 1.93 -12.10
CA VAL A 54 5.19 3.18 -12.83
C VAL A 54 6.67 3.42 -13.12
N LYS A 55 7.04 3.44 -14.40
CA LYS A 55 8.42 3.72 -14.84
C LYS A 55 8.64 5.23 -14.98
N ARG A 56 9.77 5.70 -14.46
CA ARG A 56 10.22 7.09 -14.59
C ARG A 56 11.13 7.25 -15.81
N LYS A 57 11.28 8.49 -16.28
CA LYS A 57 12.18 8.84 -17.41
C LYS A 57 13.65 8.47 -17.16
N ASN A 58 14.09 8.48 -15.90
CA ASN A 58 15.45 8.12 -15.50
C ASN A 58 15.62 6.62 -15.18
N GLY A 59 14.67 5.76 -15.58
CA GLY A 59 14.72 4.31 -15.37
C GLY A 59 14.34 3.84 -13.96
N ARG A 60 14.13 4.74 -13.00
CA ARG A 60 13.64 4.37 -11.66
C ARG A 60 12.17 3.92 -11.72
N ILE A 61 11.79 3.01 -10.83
CA ILE A 61 10.43 2.46 -10.75
C ILE A 61 9.75 2.85 -9.44
N PHE A 62 8.47 3.20 -9.53
CA PHE A 62 7.57 3.20 -8.38
C PHE A 62 6.67 1.98 -8.45
N ARG A 63 6.50 1.32 -7.30
CA ARG A 63 5.53 0.23 -7.15
C ARG A 63 4.37 0.78 -6.32
N LEU A 64 3.17 0.71 -6.88
CA LEU A 64 1.93 1.16 -6.29
C LEU A 64 1.21 -0.05 -5.70
N ASP A 65 0.70 0.04 -4.48
CA ASP A 65 0.07 -1.11 -3.82
C ASP A 65 -1.23 -1.46 -4.53
N PHE A 66 -2.10 -0.46 -4.74
CA PHE A 66 -3.35 -0.60 -5.46
C PHE A 66 -3.54 0.54 -6.48
N ALA A 67 -3.37 0.22 -7.76
CA ALA A 67 -3.62 1.15 -8.85
C ALA A 67 -5.07 1.08 -9.35
N LEU A 68 -5.85 2.13 -9.09
CA LEU A 68 -7.20 2.33 -9.59
C LEU A 68 -7.15 3.25 -10.80
N LYS A 69 -7.24 2.67 -12.01
CA LYS A 69 -7.09 3.41 -13.27
C LYS A 69 -8.39 3.96 -13.86
N ARG A 70 -9.56 3.45 -13.42
CA ARG A 70 -10.85 3.97 -13.88
C ARG A 70 -11.22 5.21 -13.05
N GLY A 71 -11.55 6.30 -13.72
CA GLY A 71 -11.83 7.61 -13.10
C GLY A 71 -11.23 8.74 -13.92
N LYS A 72 -11.29 9.98 -13.42
CA LYS A 72 -10.70 11.14 -14.10
C LYS A 72 -9.17 11.12 -14.09
N LYS A 73 -8.58 10.65 -12.99
CA LYS A 73 -7.13 10.46 -12.82
C LYS A 73 -6.86 9.12 -12.15
N PRO A 74 -5.78 8.42 -12.51
CA PRO A 74 -5.40 7.18 -11.85
C PRO A 74 -5.00 7.45 -10.39
N ILE A 75 -5.39 6.55 -9.50
CA ILE A 75 -5.12 6.65 -8.06
C ILE A 75 -4.23 5.49 -7.62
N ASP A 76 -3.22 5.81 -6.84
CA ASP A 76 -2.47 4.89 -5.99
C ASP A 76 -3.11 4.89 -4.59
N VAL A 77 -3.68 3.77 -4.16
CA VAL A 77 -4.17 3.58 -2.79
C VAL A 77 -3.13 2.79 -2.01
N GLU A 78 -2.57 3.40 -0.98
CA GLU A 78 -1.55 2.79 -0.12
C GLU A 78 -2.11 2.48 1.26
N CYS A 79 -1.79 1.31 1.80
CA CYS A 79 -2.15 0.89 3.14
C CYS A 79 -1.00 1.21 4.11
N ASP A 80 -1.14 2.29 4.88
CA ASP A 80 -0.16 2.63 5.93
C ASP A 80 -0.54 1.91 7.23
N GLY A 81 0.25 0.90 7.58
CA GLY A 81 0.22 0.29 8.92
C GLY A 81 0.74 1.26 9.99
N TYR A 82 0.24 1.14 11.22
CA TYR A 82 0.52 2.07 12.33
C TYR A 82 2.02 2.17 12.72
N ARG A 83 2.87 1.26 12.23
CA ARG A 83 4.26 1.08 12.67
C ARG A 83 5.33 1.97 12.01
N TRP A 84 4.95 2.93 11.17
CA TRP A 84 5.94 3.83 10.60
C TRP A 84 6.21 5.02 11.53
N HIS A 85 7.08 4.80 12.53
CA HIS A 85 7.81 5.87 13.21
C HIS A 85 8.69 6.60 12.18
N SER A 86 8.05 7.51 11.45
CA SER A 86 8.61 8.21 10.30
C SER A 86 9.70 9.16 10.75
N GLN A 87 10.95 8.69 10.71
CA GLN A 87 12.14 9.54 10.81
C GLN A 87 12.02 10.69 9.79
N LYS A 88 12.53 11.87 10.14
CA LYS A 88 12.43 13.09 9.31
C LYS A 88 12.87 12.86 7.85
N GLN A 89 13.87 12.00 7.63
CA GLN A 89 14.36 11.64 6.30
C GLN A 89 13.34 10.84 5.47
N GLN A 90 12.56 9.95 6.08
CA GLN A 90 11.54 9.16 5.39
C GLN A 90 10.41 10.06 4.88
N ARG A 91 9.97 11.03 5.71
CA ARG A 91 8.95 12.01 5.31
C ARG A 91 9.35 12.82 4.09
N VAL A 92 10.61 13.22 4.00
CA VAL A 92 11.14 13.96 2.83
C VAL A 92 11.12 13.08 1.59
N LYS A 93 11.54 11.81 1.69
CA LYS A 93 11.50 10.85 0.58
C LYS A 93 10.07 10.60 0.11
N ASP A 94 9.12 10.42 1.03
CA ASP A 94 7.72 10.19 0.70
C ASP A 94 7.08 11.42 0.05
N LYS A 95 7.42 12.63 0.52
CA LYS A 95 6.98 13.88 -0.11
C LYS A 95 7.46 13.98 -1.55
N LEU A 96 8.75 13.73 -1.80
CA LEU A 96 9.33 13.75 -3.16
C LEU A 96 8.70 12.68 -4.06
N ARG A 97 8.46 11.48 -3.52
CA ARG A 97 7.75 10.40 -4.23
C ARG A 97 6.35 10.84 -4.64
N ASN A 98 5.58 11.42 -3.72
CA ASN A 98 4.21 11.87 -3.96
C ASN A 98 4.17 13.00 -5.01
N GLU A 99 5.09 13.98 -4.94
CA GLU A 99 5.19 15.06 -5.92
C GLU A 99 5.54 14.54 -7.32
N GLU A 100 6.39 13.52 -7.41
CA GLU A 100 6.74 12.91 -8.69
C GLU A 100 5.60 12.06 -9.26
N LEU A 101 4.92 11.24 -8.45
CA LEU A 101 3.71 10.53 -8.88
C LEU A 101 2.64 11.51 -9.37
N LYS A 102 2.47 12.65 -8.69
CA LYS A 102 1.57 13.72 -9.12
C LYS A 102 1.95 14.29 -10.48
N ARG A 103 3.24 14.54 -10.74
CA ARG A 103 3.74 14.97 -12.07
C ARG A 103 3.50 13.92 -13.16
N LEU A 104 3.47 12.64 -12.79
CA LEU A 104 3.12 11.53 -13.69
C LEU A 104 1.60 11.31 -13.82
N GLY A 105 0.77 12.21 -13.29
CA GLY A 105 -0.69 12.16 -13.40
C GLY A 105 -1.38 11.29 -12.35
N TRP A 106 -0.64 10.70 -11.40
CA TRP A 106 -1.19 9.88 -10.34
C TRP A 106 -1.62 10.70 -9.13
N ARG A 107 -2.62 10.21 -8.42
CA ARG A 107 -3.02 10.73 -7.11
C ARG A 107 -2.72 9.67 -6.06
N VAL A 108 -2.09 10.07 -4.96
CA VAL A 108 -1.78 9.15 -3.86
C VAL A 108 -2.84 9.32 -2.76
N LEU A 109 -3.46 8.22 -2.35
CA LEU A 109 -4.44 8.15 -1.26
C LEU A 109 -3.95 7.14 -0.23
N ARG A 110 -3.54 7.62 0.94
CA ARG A 110 -3.14 6.78 2.07
C ARG A 110 -4.35 6.45 2.94
N ILE A 111 -4.50 5.17 3.26
CA ILE A 111 -5.51 4.62 4.16
C ILE A 111 -4.79 3.99 5.34
N SER A 112 -5.14 4.43 6.55
CA SER A 112 -4.60 3.83 7.76
C SER A 112 -5.29 2.51 8.12
N GLU A 113 -4.58 1.68 8.88
CA GLU A 113 -5.14 0.47 9.50
C GLU A 113 -6.41 0.73 10.29
N GLU A 114 -6.41 1.77 11.12
CA GLU A 114 -7.59 2.14 11.90
C GLU A 114 -8.79 2.52 11.02
N GLU A 115 -8.58 3.33 9.98
CA GLU A 115 -9.64 3.70 9.05
C GLU A 115 -10.23 2.48 8.34
N LEU A 116 -9.38 1.56 7.86
CA LEU A 116 -9.86 0.39 7.11
C LEU A 116 -10.60 -0.61 8.01
N LEU A 117 -10.07 -0.90 9.19
CA LEU A 117 -10.65 -1.89 10.09
C LEU A 117 -11.91 -1.37 10.78
N LYS A 118 -11.88 -0.14 11.31
CA LYS A 118 -12.99 0.40 12.09
C LYS A 118 -14.07 1.05 11.22
N ARG A 119 -13.72 1.59 10.05
CA ARG A 119 -14.62 2.42 9.22
C ARG A 119 -14.50 2.10 7.72
N PRO A 120 -14.63 0.84 7.28
CA PRO A 120 -14.43 0.44 5.89
C PRO A 120 -15.35 1.17 4.90
N GLU A 121 -16.58 1.49 5.29
CA GLU A 121 -17.49 2.28 4.44
C GLU A 121 -17.01 3.71 4.21
N SER A 122 -16.37 4.32 5.22
CA SER A 122 -15.78 5.65 5.10
C SER A 122 -14.61 5.62 4.12
N VAL A 123 -13.78 4.57 4.18
CA VAL A 123 -12.69 4.35 3.22
C VAL A 123 -13.24 4.21 1.80
N LEU A 124 -14.29 3.43 1.59
CA LEU A 124 -14.94 3.29 0.29
C LEU A 124 -15.43 4.65 -0.25
N LYS A 125 -16.16 5.42 0.58
CA LYS A 125 -16.63 6.77 0.24
C LYS A 125 -15.47 7.71 -0.09
N LYS A 126 -14.36 7.60 0.66
CA LYS A 126 -13.13 8.38 0.42
C LYS A 126 -12.54 8.03 -0.94
N ILE A 127 -12.40 6.75 -1.28
CA ILE A 127 -11.86 6.26 -2.56
C ILE A 127 -12.73 6.74 -3.73
N THR A 128 -14.05 6.57 -3.68
CA THR A 128 -14.96 6.99 -4.76
C THR A 128 -14.94 8.50 -4.95
N LYS A 129 -15.03 9.28 -3.86
CA LYS A 129 -14.90 10.74 -3.92
C LYS A 129 -13.54 11.16 -4.49
N TYR A 130 -12.46 10.47 -4.15
CA TYR A 130 -11.14 10.79 -4.69
C TYR A 130 -11.06 10.51 -6.20
N ARG A 131 -11.66 9.42 -6.66
CA ARG A 131 -11.71 9.00 -8.07
C ARG A 131 -12.47 9.97 -8.97
N ASP A 132 -13.57 10.50 -8.45
CA ASP A 132 -14.52 11.28 -9.25
C ASP A 132 -14.32 12.80 -9.13
N ARG A 133 -13.42 13.22 -8.21
CA ARG A 133 -12.98 14.62 -8.08
C ARG A 133 -12.44 15.16 -9.43
N PRO A 134 -12.85 16.37 -9.85
CA PRO A 134 -12.35 17.02 -11.07
C PRO A 134 -10.82 17.15 -11.08
#